data_AF-A0A7S4PNN5-F1
#
_entry.id   AF-A0A7S4PNN5-F1
#
_cell.length_a   1.000
_cell.length_b   1.000
_cell.length_c   1.000
_cell.angle_alpha   90.00
_cell.angle_beta   90.00
_cell.angle_gamma   90.00
#
_symmetry.space_group_name_H-M   'P 1'
#
loop_
_entity.id
_entity.type
_entity.pdbx_description
1 polymer ?
#
loop_
_entity_poly.entity_id
_entity_poly.type
_entity_poly.pdbx_seq_one_letter_code
_entity_poly.pdbx_strand_id
1 'polypeptide(L)'
;KIEDALKTKVAEEVEIFIPATQRKERRWRFFIVVDGERKVKLGKPISKEESLGYPTSYTLQAGGVKEEETGEFIICHPPMHMRLAELSELMEKVAAVCWSEEQLHKLANSKYVKSRSAPIVKQWIRSVLDDDEMVDSFVEFHSKARCRFTCWDQYTNERYRNEGARIDYILVDKKLFSSSARRGIELHSPSHMDPYSAEAAAWACTEGGRWVAAPFEGGGIQDGPEETYTCQFRAPS
;
A
#
# COMPACT_ATOMS: atom_id res chain seq x y z
N LYS A 1 0.18 -10.55 -25.60
CA LYS A 1 -0.46 -11.58 -24.75
C LYS A 1 -1.13 -11.02 -23.50
N ILE A 2 -0.40 -10.51 -22.49
CA ILE A 2 -1.04 -9.95 -21.28
C ILE A 2 -1.92 -8.74 -21.61
N GLU A 3 -1.39 -7.79 -22.39
CA GLU A 3 -2.16 -6.62 -22.83
C GLU A 3 -3.43 -7.01 -23.59
N ASP A 4 -3.33 -7.99 -24.51
CA ASP A 4 -4.49 -8.47 -25.27
C ASP A 4 -5.52 -9.16 -24.38
N ALA A 5 -5.07 -9.95 -23.40
CA ALA A 5 -5.97 -10.55 -22.42
C ALA A 5 -6.67 -9.48 -21.58
N LEU A 6 -5.97 -8.40 -21.17
CA LEU A 6 -6.57 -7.30 -20.41
C LEU A 6 -7.62 -6.51 -21.19
N LYS A 7 -7.57 -6.49 -22.53
CA LYS A 7 -8.64 -5.89 -23.38
C LYS A 7 -9.97 -6.64 -23.24
N THR A 8 -9.94 -7.91 -22.84
CA THR A 8 -11.14 -8.74 -22.60
C THR A 8 -11.63 -8.67 -21.15
N LYS A 9 -11.07 -7.76 -20.34
CA LYS A 9 -11.43 -7.65 -18.92
C LYS A 9 -12.91 -7.33 -18.76
N VAL A 10 -13.60 -8.18 -18.01
CA VAL A 10 -15.00 -7.97 -17.61
C VAL A 10 -15.14 -8.15 -16.09
N ALA A 11 -16.08 -7.44 -15.49
CA ALA A 11 -16.49 -7.67 -14.12
C ALA A 11 -17.79 -8.47 -14.12
N GLU A 12 -17.85 -9.53 -13.32
CA GLU A 12 -19.05 -10.36 -13.20
C GLU A 12 -19.35 -10.64 -11.73
N GLU A 13 -20.64 -10.73 -11.41
CA GLU A 13 -21.11 -11.16 -10.11
C GLU A 13 -20.88 -12.66 -9.93
N VAL A 14 -20.29 -13.04 -8.81
CA VAL A 14 -20.02 -14.42 -8.43
C VAL A 14 -20.51 -14.69 -7.02
N GLU A 15 -21.05 -15.88 -6.82
CA GLU A 15 -21.36 -16.39 -5.49
C GLU A 15 -20.08 -16.91 -4.83
N ILE A 16 -19.69 -16.33 -3.70
CA ILE A 16 -18.55 -16.78 -2.90
C ILE A 16 -19.04 -17.33 -1.57
N PHE A 17 -18.42 -18.42 -1.13
CA PHE A 17 -18.60 -18.93 0.22
C PHE A 17 -17.67 -18.19 1.17
N ILE A 18 -18.20 -17.70 2.28
CA ILE A 18 -17.45 -17.04 3.34
C ILE A 18 -17.31 -18.02 4.50
N PRO A 19 -16.11 -18.60 4.72
CA PRO A 19 -15.91 -19.61 5.77
C PRO A 19 -16.25 -19.10 7.17
N ALA A 20 -16.03 -17.81 7.43
CA ALA A 20 -16.25 -17.21 8.74
C ALA A 20 -17.76 -17.19 9.11
N THR A 21 -18.61 -16.73 8.20
CA THR A 21 -20.06 -16.64 8.42
C THR A 21 -20.82 -17.91 8.03
N GLN A 22 -20.16 -18.86 7.37
CA GLN A 22 -20.78 -20.04 6.73
C GLN A 22 -21.89 -19.67 5.72
N ARG A 23 -21.85 -18.45 5.17
CA ARG A 23 -22.85 -17.94 4.21
C ARG A 23 -22.26 -17.80 2.83
N LYS A 24 -23.18 -17.76 1.85
CA LYS A 24 -22.86 -17.37 0.49
C LYS A 24 -23.21 -15.90 0.30
N GLU A 25 -22.28 -15.16 -0.27
CA GLU A 25 -22.47 -13.76 -0.64
C GLU A 25 -22.21 -13.58 -2.13
N ARG A 26 -22.96 -12.67 -2.74
CA ARG A 26 -22.66 -12.22 -4.10
C ARG A 26 -21.63 -11.11 -4.04
N ARG A 27 -20.57 -11.27 -4.82
CA ARG A 27 -19.48 -10.29 -4.95
C ARG A 27 -19.06 -10.17 -6.40
N TRP A 28 -18.51 -9.04 -6.76
CA TRP A 28 -17.98 -8.81 -8.09
C TRP A 28 -16.57 -9.35 -8.21
N ARG A 29 -16.20 -9.84 -9.40
CA ARG A 29 -14.84 -10.29 -9.69
C ARG A 29 -14.45 -9.96 -11.11
N PHE A 30 -13.17 -9.64 -11.30
CA PHE A 30 -12.61 -9.44 -12.63
C PHE A 30 -12.26 -10.77 -13.28
N PHE A 31 -12.55 -10.85 -14.57
CA PHE A 31 -12.20 -11.95 -15.44
C PHE A 31 -11.52 -11.43 -16.70
N ILE A 32 -10.59 -12.20 -17.23
CA ILE A 32 -10.01 -12.00 -18.57
C ILE A 32 -10.09 -13.31 -19.35
N VAL A 33 -10.09 -13.22 -20.67
CA VAL A 33 -9.98 -14.35 -21.59
C VAL A 33 -8.55 -14.42 -22.11
N VAL A 34 -7.92 -15.58 -21.93
CA VAL A 34 -6.56 -15.86 -22.39
C VAL A 34 -6.64 -16.85 -23.56
N ASP A 35 -5.91 -16.54 -24.63
CA ASP A 35 -5.85 -17.35 -25.85
C ASP A 35 -7.24 -17.62 -26.49
N GLY A 36 -8.20 -16.70 -26.30
CA GLY A 36 -9.55 -16.78 -26.86
C GLY A 36 -10.50 -17.76 -26.16
N GLU A 37 -9.99 -18.63 -25.29
CA GLU A 37 -10.78 -19.75 -24.74
C GLU A 37 -10.81 -19.75 -23.21
N ARG A 38 -9.68 -19.45 -22.56
CA ARG A 38 -9.52 -19.68 -21.12
C ARG A 38 -9.92 -18.45 -20.32
N LYS A 39 -11.03 -18.55 -19.58
CA LYS A 39 -11.47 -17.52 -18.64
C LYS A 39 -10.69 -17.59 -17.32
N VAL A 40 -9.97 -16.53 -16.99
CA VAL A 40 -9.08 -16.43 -15.82
C VAL A 40 -9.61 -15.39 -14.84
N LYS A 41 -9.67 -15.77 -13.56
CA LYS A 41 -10.13 -14.91 -12.45
C LYS A 41 -9.00 -14.04 -11.94
N LEU A 42 -9.22 -12.74 -11.77
CA LEU A 42 -8.24 -11.79 -11.27
C LEU A 42 -8.68 -11.19 -9.93
N GLY A 43 -7.70 -10.87 -9.08
CA GLY A 43 -7.86 -10.13 -7.84
C GLY A 43 -8.72 -10.81 -6.78
N LYS A 44 -8.97 -10.03 -5.72
CA LYS A 44 -9.89 -10.37 -4.63
C LYS A 44 -11.34 -10.02 -5.03
N PRO A 45 -12.35 -10.75 -4.53
CA PRO A 45 -13.75 -10.38 -4.71
C PRO A 45 -14.06 -9.00 -4.14
N ILE A 46 -14.89 -8.23 -4.84
CA ILE A 46 -15.27 -6.85 -4.53
C ILE A 46 -16.71 -6.85 -4.04
N SER A 47 -16.97 -6.21 -2.90
CA SER A 47 -18.28 -6.26 -2.24
C SER A 47 -19.34 -5.37 -2.91
N LYS A 48 -18.94 -4.27 -3.56
CA LYS A 48 -19.84 -3.28 -4.16
C LYS A 48 -19.53 -3.04 -5.62
N GLU A 49 -20.57 -2.90 -6.44
CA GLU A 49 -20.42 -2.60 -7.86
C GLU A 49 -19.76 -1.23 -8.08
N GLU A 50 -20.08 -0.22 -7.25
CA GLU A 50 -19.48 1.11 -7.39
C GLU A 50 -17.96 1.10 -7.20
N SER A 51 -17.45 0.11 -6.45
CA SER A 51 -16.01 -0.10 -6.26
C SER A 51 -15.30 -0.61 -7.53
N LEU A 52 -16.03 -1.07 -8.55
CA LEU A 52 -15.47 -1.46 -9.85
C LEU A 52 -15.02 -0.25 -10.68
N GLY A 53 -15.66 0.91 -10.47
CA GLY A 53 -15.37 2.15 -11.19
C GLY A 53 -14.09 2.86 -10.72
N TYR A 54 -13.52 2.46 -9.58
CA TYR A 54 -12.27 3.04 -9.10
C TYR A 54 -11.08 2.52 -9.94
N PRO A 55 -10.31 3.41 -10.58
CA PRO A 55 -9.43 3.08 -11.71
C PRO A 55 -8.10 2.42 -11.33
N THR A 56 -8.07 1.43 -10.44
CA THR A 56 -6.80 0.98 -9.86
C THR A 56 -6.44 -0.47 -10.07
N SER A 57 -7.35 -1.33 -10.55
CA SER A 57 -7.04 -2.77 -10.69
C SER A 57 -7.10 -3.28 -12.12
N TYR A 58 -5.96 -3.78 -12.59
CA TYR A 58 -5.79 -4.39 -13.92
C TYR A 58 -6.30 -3.49 -15.07
N THR A 59 -6.07 -2.18 -14.98
CA THR A 59 -6.32 -1.23 -16.07
C THR A 59 -5.01 -0.64 -16.54
N LEU A 60 -4.89 -0.39 -17.84
CA LEU A 60 -3.74 0.30 -18.44
C LEU A 60 -4.11 1.72 -18.89
N GLN A 61 -5.33 2.16 -18.60
CA GLN A 61 -5.79 3.51 -18.89
C GLN A 61 -5.35 4.48 -17.78
N ALA A 62 -5.27 5.77 -18.13
CA ALA A 62 -5.03 6.80 -17.14
C ALA A 62 -6.24 6.94 -16.21
N GLY A 63 -5.98 7.21 -14.93
CA GLY A 63 -6.99 7.56 -13.94
C GLY A 63 -6.64 8.89 -13.30
N GLY A 64 -7.64 9.64 -12.86
CA GLY A 64 -7.44 10.98 -12.34
C GLY A 64 -8.69 11.53 -11.68
N VAL A 65 -8.55 12.75 -11.16
CA VAL A 65 -9.65 13.52 -10.56
C VAL A 65 -9.83 14.80 -11.35
N LYS A 66 -11.06 15.25 -11.47
CA LYS A 66 -11.35 16.58 -11.99
C LYS A 66 -11.29 17.56 -10.83
N GLU A 67 -10.42 18.55 -10.92
CA GLU A 67 -10.34 19.63 -9.95
C GLU A 67 -11.64 20.45 -9.99
N GLU A 68 -12.22 20.70 -8.83
CA GLU A 68 -13.54 21.36 -8.74
C GLU A 68 -13.47 22.84 -9.14
N GLU A 69 -12.38 23.53 -8.78
CA GLU A 69 -12.24 24.98 -9.00
C GLU A 69 -11.89 25.33 -10.45
N THR A 70 -10.91 24.64 -11.04
CA THR A 70 -10.42 24.94 -12.39
C THR A 70 -11.11 24.11 -13.47
N GLY A 71 -11.71 22.98 -13.08
CA GLY A 71 -12.21 21.97 -14.01
C GLY A 71 -11.12 21.14 -14.70
N GLU A 72 -9.84 21.34 -14.36
CA GLU A 72 -8.71 20.60 -14.92
C GLU A 72 -8.76 19.12 -14.53
N PHE A 73 -8.38 18.23 -15.44
CA PHE A 73 -8.27 16.80 -15.13
C PHE A 73 -6.84 16.46 -14.69
N ILE A 74 -6.67 16.16 -13.41
CA ILE A 74 -5.38 15.84 -12.80
C ILE A 74 -5.15 14.34 -12.86
N ILE A 75 -4.08 13.92 -13.53
CA ILE A 75 -3.71 12.50 -13.65
C ILE A 75 -3.11 12.02 -12.32
N CYS A 76 -3.85 11.15 -11.62
CA CYS A 76 -3.38 10.47 -10.41
C CYS A 76 -2.70 9.13 -10.72
N HIS A 77 -3.15 8.47 -11.78
CA HIS A 77 -2.68 7.17 -12.23
C HIS A 77 -2.30 7.26 -13.71
N PRO A 78 -1.00 7.26 -14.04
CA PRO A 78 -0.57 7.29 -15.43
C PRO A 78 -1.03 6.04 -16.21
N PRO A 79 -1.26 6.17 -17.52
CA PRO A 79 -1.57 5.01 -18.36
C PRO A 79 -0.36 4.06 -18.43
N MET A 80 -0.60 2.81 -18.80
CA MET A 80 0.43 1.77 -18.95
C MET A 80 1.25 1.49 -17.67
N HIS A 81 0.67 1.80 -16.50
CA HIS A 81 1.25 1.46 -15.20
C HIS A 81 0.31 0.52 -14.45
N MET A 82 0.89 -0.38 -13.67
CA MET A 82 0.18 -1.39 -12.90
C MET A 82 0.91 -1.65 -11.59
N ARG A 83 0.20 -2.09 -10.55
CA ARG A 83 0.86 -2.48 -9.30
C ARG A 83 1.68 -3.75 -9.51
N LEU A 84 2.83 -3.83 -8.85
CA LEU A 84 3.70 -4.99 -8.94
C LEU A 84 2.99 -6.30 -8.56
N ALA A 85 2.11 -6.27 -7.55
CA ALA A 85 1.30 -7.41 -7.14
C ALA A 85 0.33 -7.88 -8.25
N GLU A 86 -0.28 -6.95 -8.98
CA GLU A 86 -1.18 -7.26 -10.09
C GLU A 86 -0.41 -7.83 -11.28
N LEU A 87 0.77 -7.26 -11.58
CA LEU A 87 1.65 -7.80 -12.60
C LEU A 87 2.08 -9.22 -12.23
N SER A 88 2.48 -9.46 -10.99
CA SER A 88 2.85 -10.80 -10.49
C SER A 88 1.72 -11.80 -10.69
N GLU A 89 0.49 -11.43 -10.33
CA GLU A 89 -0.68 -12.30 -10.53
C GLU A 89 -0.96 -12.57 -12.01
N LEU A 90 -0.81 -11.57 -12.89
CA LEU A 90 -0.97 -11.77 -14.33
C LEU A 90 0.11 -12.69 -14.89
N MET A 91 1.36 -12.52 -14.46
CA MET A 91 2.46 -13.39 -14.88
C MET A 91 2.21 -14.84 -14.47
N GLU A 92 1.72 -15.08 -13.26
CA GLU A 92 1.35 -16.40 -12.79
C GLU A 92 0.19 -16.99 -13.61
N LYS A 93 -0.94 -16.28 -13.68
CA LYS A 93 -2.19 -16.84 -14.21
C LYS A 93 -2.25 -16.87 -15.74
N VAL A 94 -1.57 -15.94 -16.41
CA VAL A 94 -1.60 -15.79 -17.87
C VAL A 94 -0.35 -16.41 -18.52
N ALA A 95 0.82 -16.19 -17.92
CA ALA A 95 2.10 -16.61 -18.48
C ALA A 95 2.72 -17.84 -17.79
N ALA A 96 2.10 -18.38 -16.73
CA ALA A 96 2.64 -19.49 -15.93
C ALA A 96 4.04 -19.19 -15.37
N VAL A 97 4.32 -17.91 -15.05
CA VAL A 97 5.57 -17.45 -14.45
C VAL A 97 5.30 -17.04 -13.01
N CYS A 98 5.86 -17.78 -12.07
CA CYS A 98 5.81 -17.45 -10.65
C CYS A 98 7.12 -16.77 -10.22
N TRP A 99 7.03 -15.59 -9.63
CA TRP A 99 8.19 -14.92 -9.05
C TRP A 99 8.30 -15.20 -7.55
N SER A 100 9.50 -15.49 -7.07
CA SER A 100 9.77 -15.58 -5.65
C SER A 100 9.72 -14.20 -4.98
N GLU A 101 9.57 -14.16 -3.65
CA GLU A 101 9.63 -12.91 -2.90
C GLU A 101 10.95 -12.15 -3.14
N GLU A 102 12.07 -12.87 -3.23
CA GLU A 102 13.36 -12.27 -3.56
C GLU A 102 13.37 -11.61 -4.95
N GLN A 103 12.76 -12.25 -5.95
CA GLN A 103 12.64 -11.70 -7.29
C GLN A 103 11.72 -10.48 -7.33
N LEU A 104 10.57 -10.55 -6.64
CA LEU A 104 9.67 -9.41 -6.49
C LEU A 104 10.36 -8.25 -5.79
N HIS A 105 11.17 -8.52 -4.77
CA HIS A 105 11.94 -7.50 -4.06
C HIS A 105 13.00 -6.86 -4.96
N LYS A 106 13.76 -7.65 -5.73
CA LYS A 106 14.70 -7.13 -6.73
C LYS A 106 14.00 -6.27 -7.78
N LEU A 107 12.83 -6.70 -8.25
CA LEU A 107 12.04 -5.96 -9.22
C LEU A 107 11.50 -4.65 -8.63
N ALA A 108 11.01 -4.68 -7.39
CA ALA A 108 10.53 -3.49 -6.66
C ALA A 108 11.62 -2.41 -6.48
N ASN A 109 12.88 -2.82 -6.38
CA ASN A 109 14.03 -1.91 -6.28
C ASN A 109 14.68 -1.59 -7.64
N SER A 110 14.10 -2.07 -8.75
CA SER A 110 14.61 -1.80 -10.09
C SER A 110 14.17 -0.43 -10.61
N LYS A 111 14.88 0.08 -11.61
CA LYS A 111 14.52 1.33 -12.32
C LYS A 111 13.13 1.32 -13.00
N TYR A 112 12.52 0.14 -13.14
CA TYR A 112 11.23 -0.02 -13.81
C TYR A 112 10.05 0.21 -12.87
N VAL A 113 10.27 0.08 -11.56
CA VAL A 113 9.23 0.30 -10.55
C VAL A 113 9.31 1.74 -10.08
N LYS A 114 8.16 2.42 -10.09
CA LYS A 114 8.02 3.80 -9.61
C LYS A 114 7.19 3.79 -8.33
N SER A 115 7.40 4.80 -7.48
CA SER A 115 6.56 5.04 -6.30
C SER A 115 5.07 5.05 -6.67
N ARG A 116 4.24 4.47 -5.79
CA ARG A 116 2.77 4.40 -5.91
C ARG A 116 2.10 5.78 -5.83
N SER A 117 2.75 6.79 -5.25
CA SER A 117 2.16 8.11 -5.10
C SER A 117 1.74 8.70 -6.45
N ALA A 118 0.68 9.50 -6.47
CA ALA A 118 0.28 10.21 -7.67
C ALA A 118 1.41 11.14 -8.16
N PRO A 119 1.61 11.32 -9.48
CA PRO A 119 2.64 12.21 -10.01
C PRO A 119 2.58 13.61 -9.42
N ILE A 120 1.37 14.19 -9.30
CA ILE A 120 1.17 15.52 -8.75
C ILE A 120 1.62 15.63 -7.29
N VAL A 121 1.33 14.61 -6.47
CA VAL A 121 1.77 14.56 -5.07
C VAL A 121 3.30 14.47 -4.98
N LYS A 122 3.95 13.72 -5.88
CA LYS A 122 5.42 13.66 -5.95
C LYS A 122 6.04 14.98 -6.38
N GLN A 123 5.38 15.68 -7.30
CA GLN A 123 5.84 16.99 -7.74
C GLN A 123 5.73 18.00 -6.60
N TRP A 124 4.59 18.02 -5.91
CA TRP A 124 4.37 18.88 -4.76
C TRP A 124 5.35 18.59 -3.61
N ILE A 125 5.55 17.33 -3.22
CA ILE A 125 6.50 17.05 -2.14
C ILE A 125 7.94 17.43 -2.52
N ARG A 126 8.31 17.31 -3.81
CA ARG A 126 9.61 17.74 -4.30
C ARG A 126 9.75 19.26 -4.28
N SER A 127 8.73 20.02 -4.65
CA SER A 127 8.82 21.49 -4.56
C SER A 127 9.04 21.93 -3.12
N VAL A 128 8.37 21.31 -2.15
CA VAL A 128 8.60 21.62 -0.73
C VAL A 128 10.03 21.24 -0.29
N LEU A 129 10.56 20.10 -0.72
CA LEU A 129 11.90 19.66 -0.30
C LEU A 129 13.04 20.41 -1.01
N ASP A 130 12.92 20.60 -2.31
CA ASP A 130 13.97 21.12 -3.17
C ASP A 130 13.88 22.65 -3.31
N ASP A 131 12.68 23.20 -3.57
CA ASP A 131 12.50 24.63 -3.85
C ASP A 131 12.42 25.45 -2.54
N ASP A 132 11.73 24.94 -1.52
CA ASP A 132 11.62 25.60 -0.20
C ASP A 132 12.77 25.24 0.76
N GLU A 133 13.77 24.48 0.29
CA GLU A 133 14.90 23.97 1.09
C GLU A 133 14.46 23.28 2.40
N MET A 134 13.41 22.46 2.36
CA MET A 134 12.95 21.69 3.52
C MET A 134 13.57 20.28 3.54
N VAL A 135 13.66 19.69 4.73
CA VAL A 135 14.07 18.29 4.91
C VAL A 135 12.98 17.49 5.60
N ASP A 136 12.84 16.23 5.19
CA ASP A 136 12.03 15.25 5.91
C ASP A 136 12.82 14.71 7.10
N SER A 137 12.51 15.22 8.29
CA SER A 137 13.30 14.92 9.49
C SER A 137 13.37 13.42 9.83
N PHE A 138 12.34 12.64 9.47
CA PHE A 138 12.35 11.20 9.66
C PHE A 138 13.38 10.52 8.73
N VAL A 139 13.42 10.92 7.46
CA VAL A 139 14.36 10.37 6.48
C VAL A 139 15.79 10.79 6.80
N GLU A 140 16.01 12.03 7.22
CA GLU A 140 17.34 12.52 7.65
C GLU A 140 17.89 11.69 8.81
N PHE A 141 17.08 11.44 9.85
CA PHE A 141 17.53 10.66 11.01
C PHE A 141 17.51 9.15 10.81
N HIS A 142 16.69 8.64 9.89
CA HIS A 142 16.46 7.20 9.72
C HIS A 142 16.42 6.77 8.25
N SER A 143 17.41 7.21 7.46
CA SER A 143 17.47 6.99 6.00
C SER A 143 17.45 5.53 5.55
N LYS A 144 17.79 4.59 6.43
CA LYS A 144 17.75 3.15 6.18
C LYS A 144 16.44 2.48 6.60
N ALA A 145 15.53 3.20 7.26
CA ALA A 145 14.31 2.63 7.82
C ALA A 145 13.38 2.15 6.70
N ARG A 146 12.98 0.88 6.80
CA ARG A 146 12.09 0.25 5.83
C ARG A 146 10.68 0.14 6.41
N CYS A 147 9.69 0.25 5.51
CA CYS A 147 8.28 -0.03 5.79
C CYS A 147 7.70 0.71 7.01
N ARG A 148 8.21 1.91 7.33
CA ARG A 148 7.67 2.77 8.38
C ARG A 148 6.52 3.60 7.84
N PHE A 149 5.38 2.95 7.72
CA PHE A 149 4.13 3.56 7.28
C PHE A 149 3.44 4.25 8.46
N THR A 150 2.57 5.22 8.15
CA THR A 150 1.79 5.96 9.13
C THR A 150 0.29 5.84 8.87
N CYS A 151 -0.10 5.34 7.69
CA CYS A 151 -1.46 5.07 7.29
C CYS A 151 -1.57 3.71 6.61
N TRP A 152 -2.64 2.99 6.94
CA TRP A 152 -2.99 1.69 6.38
C TRP A 152 -4.48 1.65 6.06
N ASP A 153 -4.86 0.85 5.06
CA ASP A 153 -6.26 0.64 4.73
C ASP A 153 -6.92 -0.24 5.81
N GLN A 154 -7.87 0.36 6.54
CA GLN A 154 -8.59 -0.31 7.62
C GLN A 154 -9.58 -1.35 7.07
N TYR A 155 -10.20 -1.11 5.90
CA TYR A 155 -11.20 -2.02 5.34
C TYR A 155 -10.59 -3.35 4.93
N THR A 156 -9.29 -3.37 4.64
CA THR A 156 -8.55 -4.60 4.29
C THR A 156 -7.55 -5.03 5.38
N ASN A 157 -7.60 -4.41 6.57
CA ASN A 157 -6.75 -4.74 7.72
C ASN A 157 -5.24 -4.73 7.37
N GLU A 158 -4.78 -3.81 6.52
CA GLU A 158 -3.41 -3.87 5.98
C GLU A 158 -2.32 -3.53 7.01
N ARG A 159 -2.70 -2.92 8.15
CA ARG A 159 -1.79 -2.67 9.27
C ARG A 159 -1.11 -3.93 9.77
N TYR A 160 -1.81 -5.06 9.76
CA TYR A 160 -1.31 -6.35 10.28
C TYR A 160 -0.40 -7.09 9.31
N ARG A 161 -0.36 -6.64 8.06
CA ARG A 161 0.64 -7.04 7.05
C ARG A 161 1.72 -5.98 6.87
N ASN A 162 1.56 -4.85 7.57
CA ASN A 162 2.30 -3.62 7.39
C ASN A 162 2.38 -3.18 5.93
N GLU A 163 1.26 -3.24 5.19
CA GLU A 163 1.15 -2.75 3.81
C GLU A 163 0.48 -1.37 3.80
N GLY A 164 1.28 -0.31 3.82
CA GLY A 164 0.76 1.04 4.04
C GLY A 164 1.40 2.11 3.16
N ALA A 165 1.13 3.35 3.54
CA ALA A 165 1.81 4.53 3.04
C ALA A 165 2.27 5.38 4.24
N ARG A 166 3.38 6.09 4.06
CA ARG A 166 3.77 7.17 4.98
C ARG A 166 3.15 8.45 4.42
N ILE A 167 2.20 9.02 5.13
CA ILE A 167 1.50 10.25 4.74
C ILE A 167 1.65 11.36 5.76
N ASP A 168 2.16 11.04 6.94
CA ASP A 168 2.44 11.98 8.02
C ASP A 168 3.93 12.30 8.00
N TYR A 169 4.25 13.59 7.87
CA TYR A 169 5.60 14.10 7.69
C TYR A 169 5.87 15.24 8.68
N ILE A 170 7.11 15.34 9.12
CA ILE A 170 7.63 16.51 9.82
C ILE A 170 8.71 17.11 8.92
N LEU A 171 8.30 18.12 8.13
CA LEU A 171 9.19 18.85 7.23
C LEU A 171 9.74 20.07 7.97
N VAL A 172 11.06 20.26 7.91
CA VAL A 172 11.77 21.31 8.66
C VAL A 172 12.68 22.06 7.71
N ASP A 173 12.80 23.38 7.88
CA ASP A 173 13.81 24.18 7.17
C ASP A 173 15.21 23.55 7.34
N LYS A 174 15.93 23.40 6.23
CA LYS A 174 17.22 22.71 6.23
C LYS A 174 18.28 23.37 7.10
N LYS A 175 18.28 24.70 7.22
CA LYS A 175 19.27 25.42 8.06
C LYS A 175 18.95 25.19 9.54
N LEU A 176 17.68 25.31 9.92
CA LEU A 176 17.21 25.01 11.27
C LEU A 176 17.49 23.56 11.66
N PHE A 177 17.23 22.62 10.75
CA PHE A 177 17.52 21.21 10.99
C PHE A 177 19.02 21.01 11.23
N SER A 178 19.86 21.53 10.34
CA SER A 178 21.32 21.40 10.43
C SER A 178 21.91 22.04 11.70
N SER A 179 21.36 23.16 12.17
CA SER A 179 21.88 23.86 13.34
C SER A 179 21.43 23.29 14.67
N SER A 180 20.27 22.64 14.71
CA SER A 180 19.56 22.43 15.98
C SER A 180 18.94 21.05 16.15
N ALA A 181 18.68 20.32 15.07
CA ALA A 181 18.04 19.02 15.16
C ALA A 181 19.02 18.00 15.76
N ARG A 182 18.50 17.19 16.69
CA ARG A 182 19.24 16.08 17.29
C ARG A 182 18.44 14.82 17.11
N ARG A 183 19.13 13.75 16.76
CA ARG A 183 18.53 12.43 16.69
C ARG A 183 18.06 12.03 18.09
N GLY A 184 16.79 11.63 18.17
CA GLY A 184 16.21 11.11 19.40
C GLY A 184 16.62 9.65 19.67
N ILE A 185 15.73 8.94 20.36
CA ILE A 185 15.86 7.50 20.59
C ILE A 185 15.84 6.70 19.27
N GLU A 186 16.39 5.48 19.31
CA GLU A 186 16.29 4.53 18.20
C GLU A 186 14.83 4.15 17.91
N LEU A 187 14.58 3.68 16.68
CA LEU A 187 13.25 3.24 16.28
C LEU A 187 12.80 2.07 17.16
N HIS A 188 11.53 2.07 17.53
CA HIS A 188 10.96 1.02 18.38
C HIS A 188 11.06 -0.35 17.70
N SER A 189 11.74 -1.30 18.37
CA SER A 189 11.87 -2.69 17.96
C SER A 189 12.32 -3.56 19.15
N PRO A 190 12.12 -4.89 19.09
CA PRO A 190 12.76 -5.83 20.00
C PRO A 190 14.28 -5.82 19.85
N SER A 191 15.00 -6.14 20.93
CA SER A 191 16.47 -6.14 20.97
C SER A 191 17.14 -7.12 20.00
N HIS A 192 16.44 -8.15 19.54
CA HIS A 192 16.93 -9.14 18.58
C HIS A 192 16.63 -8.79 17.12
N MET A 193 15.96 -7.67 16.85
CA MET A 193 15.62 -7.23 15.50
C MET A 193 16.42 -5.99 15.13
N ASP A 194 16.84 -5.89 13.87
CA ASP A 194 17.37 -4.64 13.33
C ASP A 194 16.24 -3.58 13.33
N PRO A 195 16.38 -2.46 14.05
CA PRO A 195 15.36 -1.41 14.13
C PRO A 195 15.02 -0.83 12.75
N TYR A 196 15.88 -0.93 11.74
CA TYR A 196 15.60 -0.40 10.40
C TYR A 196 14.93 -1.41 9.46
N SER A 197 14.77 -2.66 9.91
CA SER A 197 14.18 -3.74 9.12
C SER A 197 12.68 -3.58 8.91
N ALA A 198 12.14 -4.29 7.92
CA ALA A 198 10.71 -4.33 7.64
C ALA A 198 9.96 -5.14 8.71
N GLU A 199 10.64 -6.13 9.29
CA GLU A 199 10.20 -6.99 10.37
C GLU A 199 10.00 -6.18 11.65
N ALA A 200 10.98 -5.34 12.00
CA ALA A 200 10.83 -4.38 13.11
C ALA A 200 9.70 -3.39 12.88
N ALA A 201 9.47 -2.98 11.63
CA ALA A 201 8.36 -2.09 11.27
C ALA A 201 6.99 -2.75 11.52
N ALA A 202 6.84 -4.00 11.07
CA ALA A 202 5.63 -4.78 11.23
C ALA A 202 5.36 -5.11 12.71
N TRP A 203 6.43 -5.38 13.46
CA TRP A 203 6.34 -5.54 14.90
C TRP A 203 5.87 -4.25 15.57
N ALA A 204 6.48 -3.10 15.23
CA ALA A 204 6.14 -1.81 15.84
C ALA A 204 4.71 -1.36 15.52
N CYS A 205 4.23 -1.53 14.28
CA CYS A 205 2.88 -1.09 13.93
C CYS A 205 1.78 -1.90 14.64
N THR A 206 2.09 -3.11 15.12
CA THR A 206 1.16 -3.99 15.84
C THR A 206 1.48 -4.14 17.34
N GLU A 207 2.50 -3.43 17.84
CA GLU A 207 3.06 -3.61 19.19
C GLU A 207 3.32 -5.11 19.50
N GLY A 208 4.01 -5.80 18.58
CA GLY A 208 4.27 -7.23 18.69
C GLY A 208 3.02 -8.11 18.69
N GLY A 209 1.99 -7.70 17.93
CA GLY A 209 0.73 -8.43 17.81
C GLY A 209 -0.27 -8.17 18.93
N ARG A 210 -0.03 -7.17 19.81
CA ARG A 210 -1.03 -6.74 20.80
C ARG A 210 -2.21 -6.02 20.18
N TRP A 211 -2.00 -5.34 19.07
CA TRP A 211 -3.09 -4.92 18.20
C TRP A 211 -3.55 -6.10 17.35
N VAL A 212 -4.86 -6.34 17.32
CA VAL A 212 -5.48 -7.44 16.56
C VAL A 212 -6.42 -6.93 15.49
N ALA A 213 -6.45 -7.64 14.35
CA ALA A 213 -7.27 -7.28 13.21
C ALA A 213 -8.75 -7.16 13.57
N ALA A 214 -9.41 -6.12 13.01
CA ALA A 214 -10.84 -5.99 13.17
C ALA A 214 -11.53 -7.18 12.49
N PRO A 215 -12.50 -7.83 13.14
CA PRO A 215 -13.28 -8.87 12.50
C PRO A 215 -14.06 -8.27 11.33
N PHE A 216 -14.00 -8.93 10.18
CA PHE A 216 -14.74 -8.52 8.97
C PHE A 216 -16.27 -8.63 9.13
N GLU A 217 -16.74 -9.24 10.23
CA GLU A 217 -18.14 -9.49 10.53
C GLU A 217 -18.82 -8.36 11.33
N GLY A 218 -18.11 -7.27 11.63
CA GLY A 218 -18.72 -6.07 12.23
C GLY A 218 -18.70 -6.01 13.76
N GLY A 219 -17.73 -6.64 14.42
CA GLY A 219 -17.56 -6.60 15.88
C GLY A 219 -16.85 -5.36 16.46
N GLY A 220 -16.45 -4.41 15.62
CA GLY A 220 -15.62 -3.27 16.03
C GLY A 220 -14.15 -3.65 16.26
N ILE A 221 -13.29 -2.64 16.49
CA ILE A 221 -11.90 -2.86 16.90
C ILE A 221 -11.91 -3.27 18.38
N GLN A 222 -11.21 -4.34 18.73
CA GLN A 222 -11.02 -4.71 20.13
C GLN A 222 -10.06 -3.72 20.80
N ASP A 223 -10.42 -3.25 21.99
CA ASP A 223 -9.52 -2.42 22.78
C ASP A 223 -8.25 -3.18 23.15
N GLY A 224 -7.11 -2.52 22.95
CA GLY A 224 -5.83 -3.01 23.43
C GLY A 224 -5.68 -2.78 24.95
N PRO A 225 -4.78 -3.50 25.62
CA PRO A 225 -4.39 -3.17 26.98
C PRO A 225 -3.83 -1.73 27.08
N GLU A 226 -3.99 -1.06 28.22
CA GLU A 226 -3.48 0.31 28.46
C GLU A 226 -1.98 0.43 28.15
N GLU A 227 -1.23 -0.65 28.42
CA GLU A 227 0.18 -0.77 28.11
C GLU A 227 0.50 -0.57 26.63
N THR A 228 -0.41 -0.98 25.75
CA THR A 228 -0.28 -0.86 24.30
C THR A 228 -0.59 0.57 23.85
N TYR A 229 -1.55 1.24 24.50
CA TYR A 229 -1.87 2.65 24.23
C TYR A 229 -0.78 3.61 24.71
N THR A 230 0.07 3.17 25.63
CA THR A 230 1.13 3.98 26.25
C THR A 230 2.53 3.59 25.77
N CYS A 231 2.66 2.66 24.81
CA CYS A 231 3.95 2.11 24.40
C CYS A 231 4.89 3.20 23.84
N GLN A 232 4.36 4.22 23.17
CA GLN A 232 5.11 5.36 22.64
C GLN A 232 5.79 6.22 23.71
N PHE A 233 5.39 6.11 24.98
CA PHE A 233 6.00 6.85 26.10
C PHE A 233 7.06 6.05 26.85
N ARG A 234 7.30 4.80 26.46
CA ARG A 234 8.28 3.93 27.11
C ARG A 234 9.68 4.22 26.58
N ALA A 235 10.67 4.06 27.43
CA ALA A 235 12.05 3.99 26.98
C ALA A 235 12.22 2.75 26.07
N PRO A 236 13.03 2.82 25.00
CA PRO A 236 13.42 1.63 24.23
C PRO A 236 14.03 0.59 25.18
N SER A 237 13.57 -0.66 25.08
CA SER A 237 14.09 -1.81 25.82
C SER A 237 15.31 -2.44 25.17
#